data_AF-A0A015KVM0-F1
#
_entry.id   AF-A0A015KVM0-F1
#
_cell.length_a   1.000
_cell.length_b   1.000
_cell.length_c   1.000
_cell.angle_alpha   90.00
_cell.angle_beta   90.00
_cell.angle_gamma   90.00
#
_symmetry.space_group_name_H-M   'P 1'
#
loop_
_entity.id
_entity.type
_entity.pdbx_description
1 polymer ?
#
loop_
_entity_poly.entity_id
_entity_poly.type
_entity_poly.pdbx_seq_one_letter_code
_entity_poly.pdbx_strand_id
1 'polypeptide(L)'
;MVELSSGKPPFHKRKHDTTLALEICNGLRPEFGKGTPEIYKKLAYKCMNANSNQRPTAEELYDIIQFWNASTHSKARQKKKKFGYKGKEIKAIFKEADKEIPNISTLYEKNPDAIYTSRLFTFSNLTKPVNSSIITDYLNDGESNKDCQDSQLVDLEVSSSFYNQKMSLAMKTIVD
;
A
#
# COMPACT_ATOMS: atom_id res chain seq x y z
N MET A 1 1.36 -1.37 -4.05
CA MET A 1 2.19 -1.18 -2.84
C MET A 1 3.39 -2.10 -2.82
N VAL A 2 3.22 -3.42 -2.93
CA VAL A 2 4.36 -4.36 -2.89
C VAL A 2 5.35 -4.17 -4.04
N GLU A 3 4.87 -3.99 -5.27
CA GLU A 3 5.74 -3.73 -6.43
C GLU A 3 6.60 -2.48 -6.28
N LEU A 4 6.05 -1.40 -5.71
CA LEU A 4 6.80 -0.17 -5.41
C LEU A 4 7.90 -0.41 -4.37
N SER A 5 7.65 -1.33 -3.44
CA SER A 5 8.56 -1.66 -2.35
C SER A 5 9.68 -2.63 -2.79
N SER A 6 9.38 -3.58 -3.67
CA SER A 6 10.33 -4.60 -4.13
C SER A 6 11.03 -4.24 -5.44
N GLY A 7 10.47 -3.30 -6.21
CA GLY A 7 10.88 -3.02 -7.59
C GLY A 7 10.54 -4.14 -8.58
N LYS A 8 9.72 -5.13 -8.18
CA LYS A 8 9.44 -6.33 -8.96
C LYS A 8 7.94 -6.65 -8.96
N PRO A 9 7.37 -7.08 -10.09
CA PRO A 9 5.97 -7.51 -10.12
C PRO A 9 5.70 -8.66 -9.14
N PRO A 10 4.54 -8.67 -8.47
CA PRO A 10 4.20 -9.73 -7.53
C PRO A 10 4.13 -11.08 -8.26
N PHE A 11 4.74 -12.11 -7.66
CA PHE A 11 4.78 -13.47 -8.19
C PHE A 11 5.47 -13.64 -9.56
N HIS A 12 6.40 -12.75 -9.92
CA HIS A 12 7.11 -12.76 -11.22
C HIS A 12 7.80 -14.07 -11.63
N LYS A 13 8.18 -14.93 -10.67
CA LYS A 13 8.77 -16.25 -10.95
C LYS A 13 7.75 -17.38 -11.13
N ARG A 14 6.46 -17.13 -10.93
CA ARG A 14 5.40 -18.13 -10.91
C ARG A 14 4.56 -18.04 -12.18
N LYS A 15 4.03 -19.19 -12.62
CA LYS A 15 2.99 -19.22 -13.64
C LYS A 15 1.72 -18.60 -13.06
N HIS A 16 1.00 -17.80 -13.85
CA HIS A 16 -0.26 -17.22 -13.39
C HIS A 16 -1.40 -18.18 -13.77
N ASP A 17 -1.52 -19.28 -13.03
CA ASP A 17 -2.49 -20.34 -13.27
C ASP A 17 -3.42 -20.57 -12.06
N THR A 18 -4.27 -21.59 -12.14
CA THR A 18 -5.21 -21.96 -11.07
C THR A 18 -4.48 -22.31 -9.78
N THR A 19 -3.28 -22.87 -9.86
CA THR A 19 -2.48 -23.24 -8.69
C THR A 19 -2.08 -22.00 -7.91
N LEU A 20 -1.52 -20.99 -8.58
CA LEU A 20 -1.16 -19.73 -7.92
C LEU A 20 -2.41 -19.03 -7.35
N ALA A 21 -3.53 -19.05 -8.07
CA ALA A 21 -4.79 -18.48 -7.57
C ALA A 21 -5.28 -19.17 -6.30
N LEU A 22 -5.21 -20.51 -6.22
CA LEU A 22 -5.55 -21.28 -5.02
C LEU A 22 -4.60 -20.98 -3.86
N GLU A 23 -3.29 -20.89 -4.11
CA GLU A 23 -2.31 -20.50 -3.10
C GLU A 23 -2.63 -19.11 -2.52
N ILE A 24 -3.01 -18.15 -3.37
CA ILE A 24 -3.43 -16.80 -2.93
C ILE A 24 -4.71 -16.86 -2.10
N CYS A 25 -5.72 -17.63 -2.51
CA CYS A 25 -6.92 -17.86 -1.69
C CYS A 25 -6.55 -18.49 -0.34
N ASN A 26 -5.56 -19.38 -0.31
CA ASN A 26 -5.08 -20.01 0.92
C ASN A 26 -4.09 -19.15 1.73
N GLY A 27 -3.98 -17.86 1.41
CA GLY A 27 -3.23 -16.89 2.22
C GLY A 27 -1.85 -16.54 1.69
N LEU A 28 -1.39 -17.08 0.55
CA LEU A 28 -0.14 -16.63 -0.07
C LEU A 28 -0.23 -15.13 -0.39
N ARG A 29 0.80 -14.37 -0.01
CA ARG A 29 0.91 -12.93 -0.27
C ARG A 29 2.30 -12.61 -0.81
N PRO A 30 2.42 -11.57 -1.65
CA PRO A 30 3.71 -11.18 -2.20
C PRO A 30 4.62 -10.58 -1.11
N GLU A 31 5.92 -10.75 -1.28
CA GLU A 31 6.95 -10.30 -0.35
C GLU A 31 7.36 -8.85 -0.60
N PHE A 32 7.63 -8.11 0.47
CA PHE A 32 8.13 -6.74 0.39
C PHE A 32 9.65 -6.70 0.17
N GLY A 33 10.13 -5.65 -0.47
CA GLY A 33 11.56 -5.40 -0.59
C GLY A 33 12.23 -5.12 0.76
N LYS A 34 13.54 -5.37 0.81
CA LYS A 34 14.37 -5.00 1.97
C LYS A 34 14.25 -3.50 2.25
N GLY A 35 14.23 -3.12 3.52
CA GLY A 35 14.13 -1.71 3.92
C GLY A 35 12.73 -1.12 3.88
N THR A 36 11.71 -1.90 3.47
CA THR A 36 10.32 -1.42 3.48
C THR A 36 9.87 -1.09 4.91
N PRO A 37 9.37 0.14 5.17
CA PRO A 37 8.87 0.53 6.48
C PRO A 37 7.75 -0.37 7.01
N GLU A 38 7.78 -0.69 8.31
CA GLU A 38 6.73 -1.49 8.95
C GLU A 38 5.34 -0.84 8.87
N ILE A 39 5.27 0.49 8.96
CA ILE A 39 4.01 1.23 8.78
C ILE A 39 3.42 1.04 7.37
N TYR A 40 4.29 0.89 6.36
CA TYR A 40 3.90 0.68 4.97
C TYR A 40 3.45 -0.77 4.76
N LYS A 41 4.17 -1.74 5.34
CA LYS A 41 3.76 -3.16 5.35
C LYS A 41 2.41 -3.35 6.03
N LYS A 42 2.21 -2.75 7.20
CA LYS A 42 0.93 -2.81 7.93
C LYS A 42 -0.24 -2.30 7.10
N LEU A 43 -0.08 -1.15 6.44
CA LEU A 43 -1.10 -0.60 5.54
C LEU A 43 -1.36 -1.52 4.34
N ALA A 44 -0.30 -2.01 3.69
CA ALA A 44 -0.42 -2.91 2.54
C ALA A 44 -1.06 -4.26 2.92
N TYR A 45 -0.75 -4.84 4.08
CA TYR A 45 -1.43 -6.03 4.57
C TYR A 45 -2.90 -5.78 4.90
N LYS A 46 -3.25 -4.60 5.44
CA LYS A 46 -4.65 -4.20 5.61
C LYS A 46 -5.41 -4.16 4.28
N CYS A 47 -4.78 -3.65 3.21
CA CYS A 47 -5.34 -3.69 1.85
C CYS A 47 -5.50 -5.12 1.30
N MET A 48 -4.67 -6.07 1.75
CA MET A 48 -4.66 -7.48 1.31
C MET A 48 -5.48 -8.42 2.22
N ASN A 49 -6.29 -7.88 3.13
CA ASN A 49 -7.14 -8.66 4.03
C ASN A 49 -8.15 -9.50 3.22
N ALA A 50 -8.28 -10.77 3.58
CA ALA A 50 -9.24 -11.68 2.98
C ALA A 50 -10.69 -11.22 3.18
N ASN A 51 -11.00 -10.64 4.35
CA ASN A 51 -12.27 -9.99 4.60
C ASN A 51 -12.28 -8.60 3.96
N SER A 52 -13.11 -8.41 2.94
CA SER A 52 -13.23 -7.13 2.22
C SER A 52 -13.63 -5.97 3.12
N ASN A 53 -14.44 -6.22 4.16
CA ASN A 53 -14.90 -5.19 5.09
C ASN A 53 -13.80 -4.68 6.02
N GLN A 54 -12.67 -5.37 6.08
CA GLN A 54 -11.51 -4.98 6.89
C GLN A 54 -10.46 -4.22 6.07
N ARG A 55 -10.65 -4.10 4.75
CA ARG A 55 -9.79 -3.31 3.88
C ARG A 55 -10.10 -1.82 4.05
N PRO A 56 -9.09 -0.94 3.97
CA PRO A 56 -9.37 0.49 3.92
C PRO A 56 -10.11 0.83 2.64
N THR A 57 -11.01 1.81 2.73
CA THR A 57 -11.58 2.46 1.57
C THR A 57 -10.50 3.20 0.77
N ALA A 58 -10.79 3.53 -0.48
CA ALA A 58 -9.88 4.32 -1.31
C ALA A 58 -9.62 5.71 -0.69
N GLU A 59 -10.64 6.31 -0.07
CA GLU A 59 -10.55 7.58 0.63
C GLU A 59 -9.60 7.49 1.84
N GLU A 60 -9.80 6.52 2.75
CA GLU A 60 -8.91 6.32 3.89
C GLU A 60 -7.45 6.09 3.45
N LEU A 61 -7.25 5.28 2.41
CA LEU A 61 -5.93 4.99 1.87
C LEU A 61 -5.26 6.26 1.31
N TYR A 62 -6.00 7.06 0.55
CA TYR A 62 -5.54 8.35 0.04
C TYR A 62 -5.13 9.27 1.20
N ASP A 63 -5.96 9.35 2.22
CA ASP A 63 -5.80 10.25 3.35
C ASP A 63 -4.56 9.93 4.19
N ILE A 64 -4.28 8.63 4.38
CA ILE A 64 -3.07 8.12 5.03
C ILE A 64 -1.83 8.46 4.21
N ILE A 65 -1.82 8.13 2.91
CA ILE A 65 -0.68 8.36 2.02
C ILE A 65 -0.39 9.86 1.90
N GLN A 66 -1.42 10.70 1.78
CA GLN A 66 -1.27 12.15 1.76
C GLN A 66 -0.72 12.70 3.06
N PHE A 67 -1.14 12.18 4.21
CA PHE A 67 -0.55 12.58 5.48
C PHE A 67 0.94 12.23 5.54
N TRP A 68 1.33 11.04 5.06
CA TRP A 68 2.73 10.65 5.01
C TRP A 68 3.56 11.54 4.09
N ASN A 69 3.10 11.75 2.86
CA ASN A 69 3.73 12.63 1.88
C ASN A 69 3.85 14.07 2.40
N ALA A 70 2.78 14.62 2.98
CA ALA A 70 2.83 15.97 3.52
C ALA A 70 3.79 16.08 4.72
N SER A 71 3.99 15.00 5.48
CA SER A 71 4.88 14.98 6.65
C SER A 71 6.37 14.99 6.28
N THR A 72 6.76 14.42 5.14
CA THR A 72 8.16 14.45 4.65
C THR A 72 8.57 15.87 4.25
N HIS A 73 7.65 16.65 3.67
CA HIS A 73 7.93 17.98 3.10
C HIS A 73 7.54 19.16 4.02
N SER A 74 6.50 19.06 4.85
CA SER A 74 5.98 20.20 5.63
C SER A 74 6.37 20.16 7.11
N LYS A 75 7.10 21.17 7.58
CA LYS A 75 7.40 21.35 9.02
C LYS A 75 6.14 21.49 9.88
N ALA A 76 5.08 22.10 9.34
CA ALA A 76 3.80 22.24 10.04
C ALA A 76 3.14 20.87 10.27
N ARG A 77 3.21 19.97 9.26
CA ARG A 77 2.66 18.61 9.35
C ARG A 77 3.48 17.71 10.28
N GLN A 78 4.79 17.93 10.40
CA GLN A 78 5.65 17.17 11.33
C GLN A 78 5.22 17.28 12.80
N LYS A 79 4.56 18.38 13.17
CA LYS A 79 4.01 18.60 14.51
C LYS A 79 2.65 17.92 14.72
N LYS A 80 1.93 17.56 13.65
CA LYS A 80 0.61 16.91 13.75
C LYS A 80 0.76 15.42 14.03
N LYS A 81 -0.17 14.87 14.82
CA LYS A 81 -0.37 13.43 15.02
C LYS A 81 -1.66 13.03 14.31
N LYS A 82 -1.59 12.06 13.38
CA LYS A 82 -2.76 11.47 12.69
C LYS A 82 -2.44 9.99 12.44
N PHE A 83 -3.47 9.14 12.43
CA PHE A 83 -3.33 7.70 12.17
C PHE A 83 -2.33 6.99 13.10
N GLY A 84 -2.23 7.44 14.36
CA GLY A 84 -1.32 6.88 15.35
C GLY A 84 0.12 7.44 15.33
N TYR A 85 0.53 8.17 14.29
CA TYR A 85 1.91 8.62 14.12
C TYR A 85 2.05 10.14 14.12
N LYS A 86 3.15 10.65 14.67
CA LYS A 86 3.54 12.05 14.50
C LYS A 86 4.22 12.22 13.14
N GLY A 87 3.96 13.32 12.44
CA GLY A 87 4.57 13.55 11.12
C GLY A 87 6.12 13.53 11.15
N LYS A 88 6.74 13.96 12.26
CA LYS A 88 8.20 13.85 12.44
C LYS A 88 8.71 12.40 12.47
N GLU A 89 7.94 11.48 13.02
CA GLU A 89 8.27 10.03 13.06
C GLU A 89 8.17 9.46 11.66
N ILE A 90 7.07 9.76 10.96
CA ILE A 90 6.87 9.38 9.55
C ILE A 90 8.05 9.84 8.68
N LYS A 91 8.44 11.11 8.82
CA LYS A 91 9.58 11.64 8.08
C LYS A 91 10.87 10.89 8.37
N ALA A 92 11.14 10.53 9.62
CA ALA A 92 12.33 9.78 9.99
C ALA A 92 12.30 8.35 9.41
N ILE A 93 11.16 7.68 9.49
CA ILE A 93 10.93 6.32 8.97
C ILE A 93 11.21 6.26 7.46
N PHE A 94 10.59 7.15 6.69
CA PHE A 94 10.79 7.15 5.23
C PHE A 94 12.18 7.62 4.83
N LYS A 95 12.78 8.57 5.56
CA LYS A 95 14.18 8.96 5.33
C LYS A 95 15.16 7.79 5.54
N GLU A 96 14.88 6.89 6.48
CA GLU A 96 15.69 5.69 6.67
C GLU A 96 15.49 4.70 5.51
N ALA A 97 14.25 4.45 5.12
CA ALA A 97 13.93 3.55 4.01
C ALA A 97 14.51 4.04 2.68
N ASP A 98 14.56 5.35 2.45
CA ASP A 98 15.14 5.94 1.25
C ASP A 98 16.62 5.56 1.06
N LYS A 99 17.35 5.25 2.15
CA LYS A 99 18.75 4.80 2.07
C LYS A 99 18.89 3.41 1.45
N GLU A 100 17.86 2.58 1.51
CA GLU A 100 17.89 1.24 0.92
C GLU A 100 17.49 1.26 -0.56
N ILE A 101 16.86 2.33 -1.07
CA ILE A 101 16.41 2.43 -2.48
C ILE A 101 17.52 2.10 -3.48
N PRO A 102 18.76 2.62 -3.37
CA PRO A 102 19.84 2.30 -4.30
C PRO A 102 20.23 0.80 -4.30
N ASN A 103 19.91 0.07 -3.23
CA ASN A 103 20.22 -1.35 -3.08
C ASN A 103 19.08 -2.26 -3.59
N ILE A 104 17.92 -1.71 -3.94
CA ILE A 104 16.79 -2.48 -4.44
C ILE A 104 17.05 -2.84 -5.90
N SER A 105 17.34 -4.12 -6.15
CA SER A 105 17.43 -4.62 -7.52
C SER A 105 16.06 -4.67 -8.18
N THR A 106 15.88 -3.94 -9.27
CA THR A 106 14.69 -4.00 -10.13
C THR A 106 14.78 -5.11 -11.18
N LEU A 107 15.93 -5.78 -11.30
CA LEU A 107 16.10 -6.90 -12.20
C LEU A 107 15.36 -8.13 -11.67
N TYR A 108 14.59 -8.76 -12.54
CA TYR A 108 13.84 -9.95 -12.21
C TYR A 108 13.74 -10.89 -13.40
N GLU A 109 13.81 -12.19 -13.10
CA GLU A 109 13.45 -13.24 -14.05
C GLU A 109 11.94 -13.37 -14.10
N LYS A 110 11.38 -13.29 -15.29
CA LYS A 110 9.94 -13.44 -15.51
C LYS A 110 9.64 -14.86 -15.97
N ASN A 111 8.72 -15.53 -15.29
CA ASN A 111 8.15 -16.77 -15.82
C ASN A 111 7.38 -16.46 -17.13
N PRO A 112 7.60 -17.20 -18.22
CA PRO A 112 6.94 -16.93 -19.50
C PRO A 112 5.40 -17.02 -19.40
N ASP A 113 4.88 -17.83 -18.48
CA ASP A 113 3.44 -17.99 -18.23
C ASP A 113 2.90 -16.98 -17.19
N ALA A 114 3.71 -16.00 -16.78
CA ALA A 114 3.27 -14.89 -15.92
C ALA A 114 2.63 -13.79 -16.76
N ILE A 115 1.33 -13.57 -16.53
CA ILE A 115 0.51 -12.62 -17.30
C ILE A 115 0.12 -11.44 -16.43
N TYR A 116 0.59 -10.25 -16.82
CA TYR A 116 0.36 -8.96 -16.15
C TYR A 116 -0.59 -8.05 -16.92
N THR A 117 -1.09 -8.52 -18.06
CA THR A 117 -2.13 -7.85 -18.83
C THR A 117 -3.51 -8.33 -18.36
N SER A 118 -4.52 -7.50 -18.57
CA SER A 118 -5.91 -7.84 -18.24
C SER A 118 -6.37 -9.06 -19.05
N ARG A 119 -7.09 -9.98 -18.40
CA ARG A 119 -7.72 -11.15 -19.03
C ARG A 119 -8.87 -11.66 -18.16
N LEU A 120 -9.78 -12.43 -18.76
CA LEU A 120 -10.82 -13.13 -18.04
C LEU A 120 -10.21 -14.25 -17.17
N PHE A 121 -10.60 -14.30 -15.91
CA PHE A 121 -10.26 -15.40 -15.01
C PHE A 121 -11.32 -16.50 -15.10
N THR A 122 -10.93 -17.68 -15.56
CA THR A 122 -11.83 -18.83 -15.77
C THR A 122 -11.69 -19.91 -14.68
N PHE A 123 -11.21 -19.53 -13.48
CA PHE A 123 -11.04 -20.45 -12.36
C PHE A 123 -12.39 -20.76 -11.70
N SER A 124 -12.94 -21.94 -11.94
CA SER A 124 -14.27 -22.34 -11.43
C SER A 124 -14.27 -22.88 -9.99
N ASN A 125 -13.10 -23.26 -9.44
CA ASN A 125 -12.99 -24.02 -8.18
C ASN A 125 -12.11 -23.36 -7.11
N LEU A 126 -12.17 -22.03 -6.96
CA LEU A 126 -11.38 -21.33 -5.93
C LEU A 126 -12.03 -21.45 -4.54
N THR A 127 -11.19 -21.67 -3.53
CA THR A 127 -11.61 -21.60 -2.12
C THR A 127 -11.88 -20.16 -1.70
N LYS A 128 -12.67 -19.97 -0.63
CA LYS A 128 -12.83 -18.66 -0.01
C LYS A 128 -11.46 -18.15 0.48
N PRO A 129 -11.07 -16.90 0.16
CA PRO A 129 -9.80 -16.37 0.62
C PRO A 129 -9.69 -16.38 2.16
N VAL A 130 -8.50 -16.71 2.67
CA VAL A 130 -8.14 -16.62 4.08
C VAL A 130 -6.92 -15.73 4.29
N ASN A 131 -6.76 -15.19 5.49
CA ASN A 131 -5.58 -14.44 5.89
C ASN A 131 -4.43 -15.41 6.19
N SER A 132 -3.21 -15.03 5.84
CA SER A 132 -2.02 -15.70 6.35
C SER A 132 -1.79 -15.39 7.83
N SER A 133 -0.96 -16.19 8.49
CA SER A 133 -0.40 -15.87 9.81
C SER A 133 0.21 -14.47 9.82
N ILE A 134 1.02 -14.14 8.81
CA ILE A 134 1.66 -12.82 8.66
C ILE A 134 0.62 -11.69 8.70
N ILE A 135 -0.44 -11.77 7.90
CA ILE A 135 -1.48 -10.72 7.93
C ILE A 135 -2.10 -10.62 9.34
N THR A 136 -2.35 -11.75 9.99
CA THR A 136 -2.96 -11.80 11.32
C THR A 136 -2.07 -11.10 12.36
N ASP A 137 -0.76 -11.36 12.34
CA ASP A 137 0.21 -10.75 13.24
C ASP A 137 0.24 -9.22 13.08
N TYR A 138 0.29 -8.73 11.84
CA TYR A 138 0.31 -7.29 11.54
C TYR A 138 -0.98 -6.55 11.95
N LEU A 139 -2.13 -7.25 11.93
CA LEU A 139 -3.43 -6.64 12.24
C LEU A 139 -3.74 -6.68 13.75
N ASN A 140 -3.38 -7.76 14.44
CA ASN A 140 -3.63 -7.92 15.87
C ASN A 140 -2.81 -6.94 16.73
N ASP A 141 -1.63 -6.53 16.26
CA ASP A 141 -0.74 -5.57 16.93
C ASP A 141 -1.35 -4.15 17.07
N GLY A 142 -2.54 -3.89 16.51
CA GLY A 142 -3.24 -2.60 16.57
C GLY A 142 -4.50 -2.54 17.44
N GLU A 143 -5.01 -3.65 17.98
CA GLU A 143 -6.32 -3.67 18.65
C GLU A 143 -6.34 -3.30 20.13
N SER A 144 -5.18 -2.98 20.75
CA SER A 144 -5.09 -2.61 22.18
C SER A 144 -5.40 -1.13 22.49
N ASN A 145 -6.01 -0.38 21.58
CA ASN A 145 -6.47 0.99 21.86
C ASN A 145 -7.74 1.33 21.05
N LYS A 146 -8.88 0.74 21.44
CA LYS A 146 -10.20 1.23 21.04
C LYS A 146 -10.68 2.23 22.09
N ASP A 147 -10.25 3.48 21.95
CA ASP A 147 -10.95 4.65 22.49
C ASP A 147 -10.68 5.85 21.57
N CYS A 148 -11.67 6.17 20.74
CA CYS A 148 -12.22 7.52 20.56
C CYS A 148 -13.30 7.45 19.49
N GLN A 149 -14.55 7.39 19.95
CA GLN A 149 -15.71 7.84 19.21
C GLN A 149 -15.53 9.34 18.96
N ASP A 150 -15.55 9.79 17.70
CA ASP A 150 -16.32 10.98 17.37
C ASP A 150 -16.60 11.05 15.87
N SER A 151 -17.87 10.89 15.57
CA SER A 151 -18.49 11.07 14.26
C SER A 151 -18.88 12.54 14.12
N GLN A 152 -18.17 13.31 13.29
CA GLN A 152 -18.73 14.52 12.67
C GLN A 152 -18.29 14.62 11.21
N LEU A 153 -19.22 14.29 10.32
CA LEU A 153 -19.27 14.69 8.92
C LEU A 153 -19.26 16.22 8.84
N VAL A 154 -18.37 16.80 8.05
CA VAL A 154 -18.56 18.14 7.51
C VAL A 154 -18.14 18.12 6.05
N ASP A 155 -19.13 18.28 5.17
CA ASP A 155 -18.96 18.41 3.73
C ASP A 155 -18.07 19.62 3.41
N LEU A 156 -16.93 19.36 2.77
CA LEU A 156 -16.10 20.39 2.13
C LEU A 156 -15.90 20.01 0.67
N GLU A 157 -16.85 20.48 -0.14
CA GLU A 157 -16.80 20.44 -1.59
C GLU A 157 -15.63 21.32 -2.06
N VAL A 158 -14.47 20.71 -2.34
CA VAL A 158 -13.34 21.41 -2.95
C VAL A 158 -13.33 21.06 -4.45
N SER A 159 -13.67 22.07 -5.25
CA SER A 159 -13.77 22.02 -6.72
C SER A 159 -12.55 21.32 -7.36
N SER A 160 -12.85 20.30 -8.17
CA SER A 160 -11.93 19.50 -9.00
C SER A 160 -11.05 20.31 -9.96
N SER A 161 -11.37 21.59 -10.17
CA SER A 161 -10.63 22.53 -11.01
C SER A 161 -9.21 22.85 -10.48
N PHE A 162 -9.03 22.94 -9.16
CA PHE A 162 -7.74 23.29 -8.56
C PHE A 162 -6.72 22.14 -8.63
N TYR A 163 -7.20 20.90 -8.70
CA TYR A 163 -6.37 19.68 -8.75
C TYR A 163 -5.75 19.47 -10.13
N ASN A 164 -6.50 19.71 -11.19
CA ASN A 164 -6.03 19.46 -12.57
C ASN A 164 -4.92 20.45 -12.99
N GLN A 165 -4.96 21.68 -12.47
CA GLN A 165 -3.96 22.69 -12.80
C GLN A 165 -2.58 22.39 -12.18
N LYS A 166 -2.54 21.77 -10.99
CA LYS A 166 -1.28 21.41 -10.33
C LYS A 166 -0.63 20.15 -10.90
N MET A 167 -1.42 19.17 -11.34
CA MET A 167 -0.88 17.96 -12.01
C MET A 167 -0.30 18.28 -13.40
N SER A 168 -0.92 19.22 -14.14
CA SER A 168 -0.39 19.68 -15.43
C SER A 168 0.96 20.41 -15.29
N LEU A 169 1.14 21.20 -14.21
CA LEU A 169 2.37 21.94 -13.98
C LEU A 169 3.53 21.01 -13.56
N ALA A 170 3.24 19.96 -12.79
CA ALA A 170 4.25 18.98 -12.36
C ALA A 170 4.74 18.06 -13.51
N MET A 171 3.88 17.76 -14.50
CA MET A 171 4.28 16.98 -15.68
C MET A 171 5.10 17.79 -16.70
N LYS A 172 4.92 19.12 -16.76
CA LYS A 172 5.71 19.97 -17.67
C LYS A 172 7.18 20.13 -17.25
N THR A 173 7.50 19.99 -15.97
CA THR A 173 8.89 20.13 -15.47
C THR A 173 9.73 18.85 -15.66
N ILE A 174 9.18 17.81 -16.32
CA ILE A 174 9.87 16.53 -16.53
C ILE A 174 10.31 16.37 -18.00
N VAL A 175 9.92 17.27 -18.91
CA VAL A 175 10.18 17.13 -20.36
C VAL A 175 10.99 18.30 -20.97
N ASP A 176 11.47 19.23 -20.15
CA ASP A 176 12.47 20.24 -20.56
C ASP A 176 13.67 20.21 -19.59
#